data_AF-W1WB15-F1
#
_entry.id   AF-W1WB15-F1
#
_cell.length_a   1.000
_cell.length_b   1.000
_cell.length_c   1.000
_cell.angle_alpha   90.00
_cell.angle_beta   90.00
_cell.angle_gamma   90.00
#
_symmetry.space_group_name_H-M   'P 1'
#
loop_
_entity.id
_entity.type
_entity.pdbx_description
1 polymer ?
#
loop_
_entity_poly.entity_id
_entity_poly.type
_entity_poly.pdbx_seq_one_letter_code
_entity_poly.pdbx_strand_id
1 'polypeptide(L)'
;MTVGLLLTAFVAWYAANSAAVMELLFTNRVFLIGLIIAQLALVIVLSAMIQKLSAGVTTMLFMLYSALTGLTLSSIFIVYTAASIASTFVVTAGMFGAMSLYGYTTKRDLSGFGNMLFMALIGIVLASLVNFWLKSEALMWAVTYIGVIVFVGLTAYDTQKLKNMGEQIDTR
;
A
#
# COMPACT_ATOMS: atom_id res chain seq x y z
N MET A 1 8.01 -5.13 6.84
CA MET A 1 7.24 -4.65 5.67
C MET A 1 7.41 -5.54 4.44
N THR A 2 8.64 -5.88 4.02
CA THR A 2 8.92 -6.70 2.83
C THR A 2 8.19 -8.04 2.79
N VAL A 3 8.14 -8.77 3.91
CA VAL A 3 7.47 -10.09 3.99
C VAL A 3 5.96 -9.97 3.70
N GLY A 4 5.30 -8.91 4.19
CA GLY A 4 3.88 -8.67 3.90
C GLY A 4 3.63 -8.40 2.42
N LEU A 5 4.47 -7.58 1.77
CA LEU A 5 4.38 -7.31 0.34
C LEU A 5 4.58 -8.58 -0.51
N LEU A 6 5.57 -9.40 -0.17
CA LEU A 6 5.79 -10.69 -0.85
C LEU A 6 4.61 -11.63 -0.66
N LEU A 7 4.03 -11.68 0.54
CA LEU A 7 2.84 -12.46 0.81
C LEU A 7 1.65 -11.97 -0.04
N THR A 8 1.39 -10.66 -0.09
CA THR A 8 0.33 -10.07 -0.92
C THR A 8 0.50 -10.45 -2.39
N ALA A 9 1.72 -10.32 -2.94
CA ALA A 9 2.02 -10.68 -4.33
C ALA A 9 1.80 -12.17 -4.59
N PHE A 10 2.29 -13.03 -3.69
CA PHE A 10 2.11 -14.48 -3.79
C PHE A 10 0.64 -14.89 -3.73
N VAL A 11 -0.13 -14.36 -2.77
CA VAL A 11 -1.56 -14.66 -2.63
C VAL A 11 -2.35 -14.17 -3.84
N ALA A 12 -2.03 -12.98 -4.37
CA ALA A 12 -2.67 -12.46 -5.57
C ALA A 12 -2.41 -13.36 -6.79
N TRP A 13 -1.15 -13.76 -7.00
CA TRP A 13 -0.77 -14.68 -8.06
C TRP A 13 -1.44 -16.06 -7.90
N TYR A 14 -1.42 -16.63 -6.70
CA TYR A 14 -2.06 -17.92 -6.42
C TYR A 14 -3.56 -17.88 -6.68
N ALA A 15 -4.25 -16.86 -6.17
CA ALA A 15 -5.67 -16.65 -6.40
C ALA A 15 -5.99 -16.50 -7.88
N ALA A 16 -5.16 -15.79 -8.64
CA ALA A 16 -5.33 -15.62 -10.08
C ALA A 16 -5.15 -16.90 -10.90
N ASN A 17 -4.38 -17.87 -10.41
CA ASN A 17 -4.18 -19.16 -11.08
C ASN A 17 -5.15 -20.25 -10.59
N SER A 18 -6.05 -19.95 -9.65
CA SER A 18 -7.01 -20.89 -9.10
C SER A 18 -8.44 -20.54 -9.52
N ALA A 19 -9.01 -21.34 -10.42
CA ALA A 19 -10.37 -21.15 -10.92
C ALA A 19 -11.41 -21.13 -9.78
N ALA A 20 -11.24 -22.01 -8.77
CA ALA A 20 -12.13 -22.06 -7.62
C ALA A 20 -12.09 -20.78 -6.76
N VAL A 21 -10.90 -20.20 -6.57
CA VAL A 21 -10.74 -18.96 -5.80
C VAL A 21 -11.30 -17.77 -6.58
N MET A 22 -11.05 -17.70 -7.88
CA MET A 22 -11.62 -16.69 -8.76
C MET A 22 -13.15 -16.76 -8.80
N GLU A 23 -13.72 -17.95 -8.93
CA GLU A 23 -15.18 -18.12 -8.89
C GLU A 23 -15.77 -17.70 -7.54
N LEU A 24 -15.15 -18.09 -6.43
CA LEU A 24 -15.57 -17.67 -5.09
C LEU A 24 -15.54 -16.14 -4.94
N LEU A 25 -14.46 -15.49 -5.41
CA LEU A 25 -14.27 -14.05 -5.28
C LEU A 25 -15.25 -13.24 -6.13
N PHE A 26 -15.49 -13.65 -7.38
CA PHE A 26 -16.23 -12.82 -8.35
C PHE A 26 -17.68 -13.24 -8.56
N THR A 27 -18.03 -14.50 -8.28
CA THR A 27 -19.43 -14.97 -8.36
C THR A 27 -20.19 -14.68 -7.07
N ASN A 28 -19.55 -14.83 -5.91
CA ASN A 28 -20.19 -14.59 -4.61
C ASN A 28 -19.96 -13.16 -4.11
N ARG A 29 -20.87 -12.25 -4.48
CA ARG A 29 -20.83 -10.84 -4.05
C ARG A 29 -20.81 -10.66 -2.53
N VAL A 30 -21.45 -11.55 -1.77
CA VAL A 30 -21.47 -11.48 -0.30
C VAL A 30 -20.07 -11.76 0.25
N PHE A 31 -19.37 -12.75 -0.32
CA PHE A 31 -18.00 -13.06 0.06
C PHE A 31 -17.05 -11.88 -0.21
N LEU A 32 -17.13 -11.27 -1.40
CA LEU A 32 -16.31 -10.11 -1.75
C LEU A 32 -16.55 -8.92 -0.80
N ILE A 33 -17.82 -8.59 -0.52
CA ILE A 33 -18.16 -7.50 0.42
C ILE A 33 -17.65 -7.83 1.83
N GLY A 34 -17.83 -9.07 2.29
CA GLY A 34 -17.31 -9.52 3.58
C GLY A 34 -15.80 -9.39 3.67
N LEU A 35 -15.07 -9.67 2.59
CA LEU A 35 -13.62 -9.53 2.51
C LEU A 35 -13.18 -8.05 2.61
N ILE A 36 -13.87 -7.13 1.92
CA ILE A 36 -13.61 -5.69 2.03
C ILE A 36 -13.87 -5.20 3.46
N ILE A 37 -14.99 -5.59 4.06
CA ILE A 37 -15.33 -5.22 5.45
C ILE A 37 -14.27 -5.75 6.42
N ALA A 38 -13.84 -6.99 6.25
CA ALA A 38 -12.81 -7.59 7.08
C ALA A 38 -11.47 -6.84 6.98
N GLN A 39 -11.06 -6.41 5.78
CA GLN A 39 -9.85 -5.61 5.59
C GLN A 39 -9.94 -4.25 6.29
N LEU A 40 -11.07 -3.55 6.15
CA LEU A 40 -11.29 -2.26 6.80
C LEU A 40 -11.31 -2.41 8.33
N ALA A 41 -11.99 -3.44 8.85
CA ALA A 41 -11.99 -3.74 10.27
C ALA A 41 -10.56 -4.00 10.79
N LEU A 42 -9.77 -4.81 10.07
CA LEU A 42 -8.38 -5.10 10.43
C LEU A 42 -7.52 -3.83 10.45
N VAL A 43 -7.64 -2.97 9.43
CA VAL A 43 -6.82 -1.74 9.36
C VAL A 43 -7.17 -0.77 10.48
N ILE A 44 -8.46 -0.66 10.82
CA ILE A 44 -8.95 0.18 11.93
C ILE A 44 -8.42 -0.36 13.26
N VAL A 45 -8.56 -1.67 13.51
CA VAL A 45 -8.08 -2.32 14.73
C VAL A 45 -6.58 -2.15 14.89
N LEU A 46 -5.81 -2.43 13.82
CA LEU A 46 -4.36 -2.21 13.82
C LEU A 46 -4.03 -0.76 14.13
N SER A 47 -4.64 0.20 13.44
CA SER A 47 -4.33 1.63 13.62
C SER A 47 -4.69 2.14 15.02
N ALA A 48 -5.82 1.71 15.58
CA ALA A 48 -6.30 2.16 16.89
C ALA A 48 -5.59 1.48 18.07
N MET A 49 -5.13 0.24 17.89
CA MET A 49 -4.61 -0.59 18.97
C MET A 49 -3.10 -0.88 18.86
N ILE A 50 -2.38 -0.33 17.88
CA ILE A 50 -0.97 -0.65 17.66
C ILE A 50 -0.07 -0.43 18.89
N GLN A 51 -0.42 0.54 19.75
CA GLN A 51 0.33 0.83 20.99
C GLN A 51 -0.03 -0.10 22.15
N LYS A 52 -1.12 -0.89 22.02
CA LYS A 52 -1.64 -1.78 23.07
C LYS A 52 -1.40 -3.26 22.76
N LEU A 53 -1.15 -3.60 21.50
CA LEU A 53 -0.93 -4.97 21.04
C LEU A 53 0.54 -5.37 21.20
N SER A 54 0.78 -6.65 21.49
CA SER A 54 2.14 -7.19 21.46
C SER A 54 2.68 -7.25 20.04
N ALA A 55 4.01 -7.18 19.88
CA ALA A 55 4.66 -7.22 18.57
C ALA A 55 4.26 -8.47 17.74
N GLY A 56 4.10 -9.62 18.40
CA GLY A 56 3.67 -10.87 17.75
C GLY A 56 2.25 -10.79 17.19
N VAL A 57 1.29 -10.26 17.97
CA VAL A 57 -0.10 -10.11 17.52
C VAL A 57 -0.21 -9.08 16.40
N THR A 58 0.48 -7.94 16.51
CA THR A 58 0.51 -6.92 15.46
C THR A 58 1.07 -7.49 14.15
N THR A 59 2.13 -8.30 14.23
CA THR A 59 2.71 -8.97 13.05
C THR A 59 1.72 -9.95 12.44
N MET A 60 1.07 -10.79 13.23
CA MET A 60 0.07 -11.74 12.75
C MET A 60 -1.10 -11.06 12.04
N LEU A 61 -1.66 -10.02 12.65
CA LEU A 61 -2.76 -9.24 12.07
C LEU A 61 -2.33 -8.51 10.79
N PHE A 62 -1.11 -7.98 10.74
CA PHE A 62 -0.55 -7.38 9.53
C PHE A 62 -0.36 -8.41 8.40
N MET A 63 0.08 -9.63 8.72
CA MET A 63 0.21 -10.71 7.74
C MET A 63 -1.15 -11.17 7.22
N LEU A 64 -2.16 -11.28 8.10
CA LEU A 64 -3.54 -11.56 7.70
C LEU A 64 -4.09 -10.48 6.78
N TYR A 65 -3.91 -9.21 7.15
CA TYR A 65 -4.28 -8.07 6.31
C TYR A 65 -3.60 -8.16 4.94
N SER A 66 -2.29 -8.42 4.89
CA SER A 66 -1.52 -8.56 3.66
C SER A 66 -2.03 -9.69 2.75
N ALA A 67 -2.40 -10.85 3.33
CA ALA A 67 -2.98 -11.97 2.59
C ALA A 67 -4.36 -11.60 2.01
N LEU A 68 -5.24 -11.00 2.81
CA LEU A 68 -6.55 -10.57 2.36
C LEU A 68 -6.44 -9.54 1.24
N THR A 69 -5.53 -8.57 1.37
CA THR A 69 -5.25 -7.59 0.30
C THR A 69 -4.80 -8.28 -0.97
N GLY A 70 -3.98 -9.34 -0.87
CA GLY A 70 -3.57 -10.16 -2.02
C GLY A 70 -4.76 -10.80 -2.74
N LEU A 71 -5.71 -11.35 -1.98
CA LEU A 71 -6.95 -11.91 -2.56
C LEU A 71 -7.75 -10.85 -3.32
N THR A 72 -7.93 -9.65 -2.77
CA THR A 72 -8.66 -8.57 -3.45
C THR A 72 -7.92 -8.05 -4.69
N LEU A 73 -6.59 -7.93 -4.60
CA LEU A 73 -5.75 -7.49 -5.71
C LEU A 73 -5.63 -8.53 -6.83
N SER A 74 -6.00 -9.79 -6.60
CA SER A 74 -6.03 -10.80 -7.68
C SER A 74 -6.90 -10.37 -8.88
N SER A 75 -7.90 -9.51 -8.66
CA SER A 75 -8.73 -8.88 -9.71
C SER A 75 -7.92 -8.20 -10.81
N ILE A 76 -6.73 -7.66 -10.50
CA ILE A 76 -5.89 -6.95 -11.48
C ILE A 76 -5.37 -7.89 -12.57
N PHE A 77 -5.22 -9.19 -12.27
CA PHE A 77 -4.79 -10.20 -13.25
C PHE A 77 -5.86 -10.52 -14.29
N ILE A 78 -7.11 -10.09 -14.07
CA ILE A 78 -8.20 -10.22 -15.06
C ILE A 78 -8.11 -9.09 -16.10
N VAL A 79 -7.68 -7.89 -15.68
CA VAL A 79 -7.70 -6.68 -16.50
C VAL A 79 -6.35 -6.41 -17.17
N TYR A 80 -5.25 -6.77 -16.51
CA TYR A 80 -3.89 -6.48 -16.96
C TYR A 80 -3.09 -7.75 -17.24
N THR A 81 -2.12 -7.64 -18.15
CA THR A 81 -1.22 -8.76 -18.47
C THR A 81 -0.22 -9.02 -17.34
N ALA A 82 0.20 -10.27 -17.19
CA ALA A 82 1.23 -10.65 -16.21
C ALA A 82 2.54 -9.87 -16.40
N ALA A 83 2.92 -9.57 -17.65
CA ALA A 83 4.09 -8.75 -17.97
C ALA A 83 3.94 -7.29 -17.47
N SER A 84 2.76 -6.68 -17.63
CA SER A 84 2.49 -5.33 -17.12
C SER A 84 2.50 -5.29 -15.59
N ILE A 85 1.93 -6.31 -14.94
CA ILE A 85 1.91 -6.40 -13.48
C ILE A 85 3.33 -6.58 -12.93
N ALA A 86 4.10 -7.52 -13.48
CA ALA A 86 5.46 -7.81 -13.04
C ALA A 86 6.40 -6.61 -13.23
N SER A 87 6.35 -5.95 -14.40
CA SER A 87 7.16 -4.75 -14.66
C SER A 87 6.80 -3.60 -13.70
N THR A 88 5.51 -3.34 -13.48
CA THR A 88 5.05 -2.32 -12.53
C THR A 88 5.48 -2.64 -11.09
N PHE A 89 5.42 -3.90 -10.68
CA PHE A 89 5.89 -4.33 -9.37
C PHE A 89 7.41 -4.12 -9.19
N VAL A 90 8.22 -4.53 -10.17
CA VAL A 90 9.69 -4.36 -10.09
C VAL A 90 10.07 -2.89 -10.06
N VAL A 91 9.44 -2.05 -10.89
CA VAL A 91 9.70 -0.60 -10.90
C VAL A 91 9.32 0.04 -9.57
N THR A 92 8.13 -0.27 -9.03
CA THR A 92 7.68 0.30 -7.74
C THR A 92 8.51 -0.23 -6.57
N ALA A 93 8.88 -1.51 -6.54
CA ALA A 93 9.75 -2.08 -5.53
C ALA A 93 11.16 -1.48 -5.57
N GLY A 94 11.75 -1.31 -6.76
CA GLY A 94 13.05 -0.66 -6.93
C GLY A 94 13.03 0.79 -6.46
N MET A 95 11.99 1.54 -6.83
CA MET A 95 11.78 2.92 -6.39
C MET A 95 11.63 3.02 -4.86
N PHE A 96 10.80 2.15 -4.27
CA PHE A 96 10.63 2.08 -2.81
C PHE A 96 11.96 1.78 -2.12
N GLY A 97 12.71 0.79 -2.61
CA GLY A 97 14.01 0.41 -2.04
C GLY A 97 15.03 1.54 -2.12
N ALA A 98 15.15 2.20 -3.27
CA ALA A 98 16.06 3.33 -3.46
C ALA A 98 15.71 4.51 -2.55
N MET A 99 14.43 4.87 -2.45
CA MET A 99 13.97 5.99 -1.62
C MET A 99 14.01 5.67 -0.13
N SER A 100 13.79 4.41 0.25
CA SER A 100 13.96 3.96 1.62
C SER A 100 15.43 4.05 2.04
N LEU A 101 16.37 3.59 1.19
CA LEU A 101 17.80 3.76 1.43
C LEU A 101 18.19 5.23 1.56
N TYR A 102 17.66 6.09 0.68
CA TYR A 102 17.86 7.54 0.77
C TYR A 102 17.31 8.11 2.09
N GLY A 103 16.07 7.80 2.46
CA GLY A 103 15.44 8.27 3.70
C GLY A 103 16.16 7.78 4.96
N TYR A 104 16.74 6.59 4.92
CA TYR A 104 17.52 6.04 6.05
C TYR A 104 18.91 6.69 6.19
N THR A 105 19.58 6.96 5.06
CA THR A 105 20.96 7.46 5.05
C THR A 105 21.06 8.98 5.08
N THR A 106 20.01 9.70 4.64
CA THR A 106 20.03 11.16 4.56
C THR A 106 20.11 11.80 5.94
N LYS A 107 20.95 12.83 6.03
CA LYS A 107 21.12 13.68 7.23
C LYS A 107 20.18 14.89 7.24
N ARG A 108 19.49 15.15 6.13
CA ARG A 108 18.50 16.23 6.05
C ARG A 108 17.25 15.82 6.80
N ASP A 109 16.73 16.71 7.63
CA ASP A 109 15.44 16.50 8.29
C ASP A 109 14.31 16.63 7.26
N LEU A 110 13.60 15.52 7.00
CA LEU A 110 12.44 15.48 6.11
C LEU A 110 11.13 15.76 6.86
N SER A 111 11.17 15.99 8.17
CA SER A 111 9.97 16.18 9.00
C SER A 111 9.10 17.35 8.53
N GLY A 112 9.72 18.43 8.03
CA GLY A 112 9.01 19.56 7.44
C GLY A 112 8.24 19.23 6.15
N PHE A 113 8.67 18.22 5.39
CA PHE A 113 8.01 17.81 4.14
C PHE A 113 6.80 16.90 4.39
N GLY A 114 6.73 16.21 5.53
CA GLY A 114 5.67 15.24 5.81
C GLY A 114 4.26 15.83 5.71
N ASN A 115 4.01 16.98 6.34
CA ASN A 115 2.70 17.63 6.30
C ASN A 115 2.30 18.09 4.89
N MET A 116 3.25 18.65 4.13
CA MET A 116 3.00 19.10 2.76
C MET A 116 2.68 17.91 1.83
N LEU A 117 3.45 16.83 1.93
CA LEU A 117 3.24 15.63 1.12
C LEU A 117 1.92 14.93 1.48
N PHE A 118 1.53 14.92 2.75
CA PHE A 118 0.24 14.40 3.18
C PHE A 118 -0.93 15.24 2.65
N MET A 119 -0.81 16.57 2.67
CA MET A 119 -1.80 17.47 2.05
C MET A 119 -1.89 17.25 0.53
N ALA A 120 -0.75 17.04 -0.14
CA ALA A 120 -0.71 16.72 -1.56
C ALA A 120 -1.39 15.37 -1.87
N LEU A 121 -1.20 14.36 -1.01
CA LEU A 121 -1.89 13.08 -1.11
C LEU A 121 -3.41 13.24 -1.02
N ILE A 122 -3.91 14.05 -0.07
CA ILE A 122 -5.34 14.37 0.02
C ILE A 122 -5.82 15.05 -1.27
N GLY A 123 -5.04 15.99 -1.80
CA GLY A 123 -5.34 16.65 -3.08
C GLY A 123 -5.47 15.67 -4.24
N ILE A 124 -4.57 14.69 -4.34
CA ILE A 124 -4.64 13.61 -5.34
C ILE A 124 -5.93 12.77 -5.18
N VAL A 125 -6.29 12.41 -3.96
CA VAL A 125 -7.52 11.65 -3.68
C VAL A 125 -8.76 12.44 -4.11
N LEU A 126 -8.84 13.72 -3.74
CA LEU A 126 -9.95 14.58 -4.13
C LEU A 126 -10.01 14.79 -5.66
N ALA A 127 -8.88 15.02 -6.31
CA ALA A 127 -8.80 15.11 -7.76
C ALA A 127 -9.26 13.82 -8.45
N SER A 128 -8.89 12.66 -7.90
CA SER A 128 -9.33 11.35 -8.38
C SER A 128 -10.85 11.18 -8.25
N LEU A 129 -11.42 11.63 -7.12
CA LEU A 129 -12.87 11.62 -6.93
C LEU A 129 -13.56 12.51 -7.96
N VAL A 130 -13.12 13.76 -8.11
CA VAL A 130 -13.68 14.71 -9.09
C VAL A 130 -13.57 14.17 -10.53
N ASN A 131 -12.49 13.47 -10.86
CA ASN A 131 -12.30 12.90 -12.19
C ASN A 131 -13.29 11.79 -12.55
N PHE A 132 -14.00 11.18 -11.59
CA PHE A 132 -15.07 10.23 -11.91
C PHE A 132 -16.22 10.88 -12.70
N TRP A 133 -16.50 12.16 -12.44
CA TRP A 133 -17.52 12.91 -13.16
C TRP A 133 -16.96 13.60 -14.41
N LEU A 134 -15.76 14.19 -14.32
CA LEU A 134 -15.14 14.91 -15.45
C LEU A 134 -14.64 13.98 -16.55
N LYS A 135 -14.14 12.78 -16.20
CA LYS A 135 -13.53 11.80 -17.10
C LYS A 135 -12.45 12.42 -18.00
N SER A 136 -11.65 13.33 -17.45
CA SER A 136 -10.60 14.04 -18.18
C SER A 136 -9.31 13.22 -18.24
N GLU A 137 -8.81 12.98 -19.45
CA GLU A 137 -7.53 12.31 -19.67
C GLU A 137 -6.36 13.14 -19.13
N ALA A 138 -6.39 14.46 -19.33
CA ALA A 138 -5.33 15.35 -18.83
C ALA A 138 -5.22 15.30 -17.30
N LEU A 139 -6.37 15.28 -16.60
CA LEU A 139 -6.40 15.17 -15.14
C LEU A 139 -5.91 13.80 -14.67
N MET A 140 -6.26 12.73 -15.39
CA MET A 140 -5.75 11.38 -15.12
C MET A 140 -4.22 11.32 -15.16
N TRP A 141 -3.60 11.81 -16.23
CA TRP A 141 -2.14 11.83 -16.35
C TRP A 141 -1.47 12.70 -15.29
N ALA A 142 -2.04 13.86 -14.99
CA ALA A 142 -1.54 14.74 -13.92
C ALA A 142 -1.57 14.02 -12.57
N VAL A 143 -2.69 13.38 -12.21
CA VAL A 143 -2.82 12.60 -10.98
C VAL A 143 -1.81 11.46 -10.92
N THR A 144 -1.59 10.74 -12.01
CA THR A 144 -0.60 9.65 -12.08
C THR A 144 0.82 10.15 -11.80
N TYR A 145 1.30 11.18 -12.50
CA TYR A 145 2.67 11.65 -12.33
C TYR A 145 2.90 12.33 -10.98
N ILE A 146 1.97 13.18 -10.54
CA ILE A 146 2.06 13.83 -9.23
C ILE A 146 1.98 12.77 -8.13
N GLY A 147 1.13 11.76 -8.29
CA GLY A 147 1.03 10.63 -7.37
C GLY A 147 2.37 9.95 -7.17
N VAL A 148 3.07 9.58 -8.25
CA VAL A 148 4.40 8.95 -8.16
C VAL A 148 5.37 9.83 -7.37
N ILE A 149 5.43 11.14 -7.64
CA ILE A 149 6.34 12.07 -6.95
C ILE A 149 5.99 12.17 -5.46
N VAL A 150 4.71 12.28 -5.12
CA VAL A 150 4.25 12.37 -3.73
C VAL A 150 4.57 11.10 -2.95
N PHE A 151 4.29 9.92 -3.53
CA PHE A 151 4.59 8.64 -2.88
C PHE A 151 6.10 8.38 -2.72
N VAL A 152 6.92 8.83 -3.68
CA VAL A 152 8.39 8.81 -3.56
C VAL A 152 8.85 9.64 -2.36
N GLY A 153 8.34 10.85 -2.21
CA GLY A 153 8.65 11.72 -1.07
C GLY A 153 8.18 11.12 0.26
N LEU A 154 6.94 10.61 0.30
CA LEU A 154 6.39 9.97 1.49
C LEU A 154 7.19 8.73 1.90
N THR A 155 7.64 7.92 0.96
CA THR A 155 8.46 6.73 1.24
C THR A 155 9.76 7.09 1.97
N ALA A 156 10.44 8.14 1.52
CA ALA A 156 11.66 8.62 2.17
C ALA A 156 11.38 9.16 3.57
N TYR A 157 10.32 9.98 3.70
CA TYR A 157 9.88 10.53 4.98
C TYR A 157 9.50 9.43 5.99
N ASP A 158 8.69 8.46 5.58
CA ASP A 158 8.23 7.37 6.43
C ASP A 158 9.40 6.48 6.86
N THR A 159 10.36 6.22 5.98
CA THR A 159 11.58 5.47 6.35
C THR A 159 12.40 6.24 7.39
N GLN A 160 12.59 7.54 7.20
CA GLN A 160 13.32 8.37 8.16
C GLN A 160 12.61 8.41 9.52
N LYS A 161 11.27 8.53 9.52
CA LYS A 161 10.46 8.49 10.73
C LYS A 161 10.63 7.17 11.49
N LEU A 162 10.59 6.03 10.80
CA LEU A 162 10.82 4.72 11.41
C LEU A 162 12.22 4.59 12.01
N LYS A 163 13.24 5.09 11.33
CA LYS A 163 14.61 5.14 11.86
C LYS A 163 14.69 5.96 13.15
N ASN A 164 14.14 7.18 13.14
CA ASN A 164 14.16 8.07 14.31
C ASN A 164 13.41 7.45 15.50
N MET A 165 12.30 6.74 15.25
CA MET A 165 11.59 5.99 16.30
C MET A 165 12.44 4.84 16.87
N GLY A 166 13.21 4.13 16.03
CA GLY A 166 14.13 3.08 16.47
C GLY A 166 15.26 3.61 17.35
N GLU A 167 15.91 4.71 16.92
CA GLU A 167 17.00 5.35 17.67
C GLU A 167 16.53 5.84 19.07
N GLN A 168 15.28 6.29 19.20
CA GLN A 168 14.72 6.68 20.50
C GLN A 168 14.51 5.51 21.48
N ILE A 169 14.29 4.29 20.97
CA ILE A 169 14.14 3.09 21.80
C ILE A 169 15.49 2.65 22.35
N ASP A 170 16.55 2.65 21.52
CA ASP A 170 17.90 2.23 21.94
C ASP A 170 18.53 3.16 22.99
N THR A 171 18.07 4.42 23.09
CA THR A 171 18.56 5.38 24.09
C THR A 171 17.90 5.29 25.47
N ARG A 172 16.92 4.40 25.66
CA ARG A 172 16.24 4.15 26.95
C ARG A 172 16.73 2.86 27.60
#